data_AF-A0A4U0UPI2-F1
#
_entry.id   AF-A0A4U0UPI2-F1
#
_cell.length_a   1.000
_cell.length_b   1.000
_cell.length_c   1.000
_cell.angle_alpha   90.00
_cell.angle_beta   90.00
_cell.angle_gamma   90.00
#
_symmetry.space_group_name_H-M   'P 1'
#
loop_
_entity.id
_entity.type
_entity.pdbx_description
1 polymer ?
#
loop_
_entity_poly.entity_id
_entity_poly.type
_entity_poly.pdbx_seq_one_letter_code
_entity_poly.pdbx_strand_id
1 'polypeptide(L)'
;MRTRAMAGTAVDIAFIASAYSIPESTVQTLLDAPTAELVRSFLESVAAKAHELEELKAEKLRSDVELENAVRSGESRARGLKTAVEKGLKEAEELRVKLKKEGRVMQALLAITYPQLNST
;
A
#
# COMPACT_ATOMS: atom_id res chain seq x y z
N MET A 1 -19.93 -16.22 -10.76
CA MET A 1 -19.75 -17.46 -11.54
C MET A 1 -20.57 -17.32 -12.82
N ARG A 2 -19.95 -17.00 -13.96
CA ARG A 2 -20.60 -16.97 -15.28
C ARG A 2 -20.02 -18.12 -16.10
N THR A 3 -20.84 -19.10 -16.39
CA THR A 3 -20.55 -20.27 -17.21
C THR A 3 -20.27 -19.85 -18.65
N ARG A 4 -19.02 -19.95 -19.10
CA ARG A 4 -18.64 -19.93 -20.52
C ARG A 4 -18.85 -21.33 -21.09
N ALA A 5 -19.98 -21.56 -21.74
CA ALA A 5 -20.17 -22.71 -22.61
C ALA A 5 -19.82 -22.29 -24.05
N MET A 6 -18.91 -23.06 -24.67
CA MET A 6 -18.81 -23.50 -26.09
C MET A 6 -19.38 -22.58 -27.19
N ALA A 7 -18.72 -22.27 -28.32
CA ALA A 7 -17.89 -23.11 -29.18
C ALA A 7 -17.07 -22.25 -30.18
N GLY A 8 -16.13 -22.88 -30.89
CA GLY A 8 -15.07 -22.31 -31.72
C GLY A 8 -15.37 -21.11 -32.65
N THR A 9 -14.31 -20.34 -32.91
CA THR A 9 -14.12 -19.39 -34.02
C THR A 9 -15.07 -18.19 -34.17
N ALA A 10 -16.10 -18.05 -33.32
CA ALA A 10 -16.94 -16.86 -33.32
C ALA A 10 -16.28 -15.72 -32.51
N VAL A 11 -16.19 -14.55 -33.12
CA VAL A 11 -15.78 -13.30 -32.45
C VAL A 11 -16.76 -13.00 -31.31
N ASP A 12 -16.27 -12.74 -30.10
CA ASP A 12 -17.10 -12.36 -28.95
C ASP A 12 -17.55 -10.89 -29.10
N ILE A 13 -18.67 -10.69 -29.80
CA ILE A 13 -19.19 -9.37 -30.17
C ILE A 13 -19.50 -8.53 -28.95
N ALA A 14 -20.14 -9.12 -27.94
CA ALA A 14 -20.47 -8.44 -26.69
C ALA A 14 -19.21 -7.96 -25.96
N PHE A 15 -18.16 -8.79 -25.92
CA PHE A 15 -16.89 -8.40 -25.33
C PHE A 15 -16.23 -7.25 -26.10
N ILE A 16 -16.14 -7.32 -27.42
CA ILE A 16 -15.52 -6.27 -28.24
C ILE A 16 -16.31 -4.95 -28.12
N ALA A 17 -17.63 -5.03 -28.24
CA ALA A 17 -18.52 -3.88 -28.08
C ALA A 17 -18.29 -3.18 -26.73
N SER A 18 -18.23 -3.96 -25.65
CA SER A 18 -17.96 -3.43 -24.31
C SER A 18 -16.53 -2.90 -24.15
N ALA A 19 -15.52 -3.57 -24.72
CA ALA A 19 -14.11 -3.22 -24.52
C ALA A 19 -13.72 -1.91 -25.21
N TYR A 20 -14.34 -1.63 -26.36
CA TYR A 20 -14.06 -0.46 -27.19
C TYR A 20 -15.18 0.59 -27.17
N SER A 21 -16.20 0.39 -26.33
CA SER A 21 -17.36 1.29 -26.20
C SER A 21 -18.10 1.52 -27.53
N ILE A 22 -18.26 0.45 -28.32
CA ILE A 22 -18.94 0.46 -29.62
C ILE A 22 -20.26 -0.31 -29.49
N PRO A 23 -21.36 0.10 -30.16
CA PRO A 23 -22.59 -0.70 -30.18
C PRO A 23 -22.37 -2.10 -30.76
N GLU A 24 -22.95 -3.14 -30.13
CA GLU A 24 -22.89 -4.52 -30.63
C GLU A 24 -23.40 -4.64 -32.07
N SER A 25 -24.44 -3.88 -32.43
CA SER A 25 -24.99 -3.82 -33.79
C SER A 25 -23.97 -3.31 -34.82
N THR A 26 -23.09 -2.40 -34.42
CA THR A 26 -22.03 -1.85 -35.28
C THR A 26 -20.94 -2.90 -35.50
N VAL A 27 -20.56 -3.64 -34.44
CA VAL A 27 -19.60 -4.75 -34.54
C VAL A 27 -20.18 -5.92 -35.36
N GLN A 28 -21.47 -6.21 -35.21
CA GLN A 28 -22.18 -7.20 -36.04
C GLN A 28 -22.22 -6.77 -37.52
N THR A 29 -22.58 -5.51 -37.81
CA THR A 29 -22.56 -4.98 -39.19
C THR A 29 -21.16 -5.02 -39.80
N LEU A 30 -20.13 -4.72 -39.01
CA LEU A 30 -18.73 -4.81 -39.46
C LEU A 30 -18.34 -6.25 -39.86
N LEU A 31 -18.87 -7.26 -39.18
CA LEU A 31 -18.64 -8.67 -39.51
C LEU A 31 -19.43 -9.12 -40.74
N ASP A 32 -20.69 -8.73 -40.85
CA ASP A 32 -21.59 -9.21 -41.89
C ASP A 32 -21.40 -8.48 -43.24
N ALA A 33 -21.08 -7.19 -43.19
CA ALA A 33 -20.95 -6.32 -44.37
C ALA A 33 -19.88 -5.23 -44.16
N PRO A 34 -18.58 -5.59 -44.17
CA PRO A 34 -17.50 -4.65 -43.92
C PRO A 34 -17.40 -3.59 -45.04
N THR A 35 -17.34 -2.32 -44.63
CA THR A 35 -16.98 -1.19 -45.51
C THR A 35 -15.69 -0.53 -45.03
N ALA A 36 -15.02 0.22 -45.91
CA ALA A 36 -13.80 0.93 -45.56
C ALA A 36 -14.02 1.92 -44.39
N GLU A 37 -15.19 2.56 -44.35
CA GLU A 37 -15.60 3.50 -43.30
C GLU A 37 -15.80 2.79 -41.96
N LEU A 38 -16.49 1.65 -41.94
CA LEU A 38 -16.72 0.87 -40.71
C LEU A 38 -15.41 0.32 -40.14
N VAL A 39 -14.52 -0.18 -41.00
CA VAL A 39 -13.20 -0.67 -40.59
C VAL A 39 -12.35 0.48 -40.03
N ARG A 40 -12.36 1.65 -40.68
CA ARG A 40 -11.62 2.82 -40.20
C ARG A 40 -12.11 3.26 -38.82
N SER A 41 -13.42 3.40 -38.64
CA SER A 41 -14.01 3.78 -37.35
C SER A 41 -13.69 2.77 -36.25
N PHE A 42 -13.71 1.48 -36.56
CA PHE A 42 -13.29 0.45 -35.62
C PHE A 42 -11.81 0.60 -35.25
N LEU A 43 -10.91 0.77 -36.23
CA LEU A 43 -9.48 0.94 -35.96
C LEU A 43 -9.17 2.22 -35.16
N GLU A 44 -9.93 3.30 -35.36
CA GLU A 44 -9.83 4.52 -34.54
C GLU A 44 -10.19 4.24 -33.07
N SER A 45 -11.26 3.48 -32.81
CA SER A 45 -11.62 3.06 -31.45
C SER A 45 -10.55 2.16 -30.81
N VAL A 46 -9.94 1.28 -31.61
CA VAL A 46 -8.84 0.40 -31.16
C VAL A 46 -7.61 1.22 -30.79
N ALA A 47 -7.24 2.20 -31.63
CA ALA A 47 -6.12 3.10 -31.37
C ALA A 47 -6.37 3.95 -30.11
N ALA A 48 -7.58 4.49 -29.95
CA ALA A 48 -7.96 5.24 -28.75
C ALA A 48 -7.83 4.37 -27.48
N LYS A 49 -8.31 3.13 -27.52
CA LYS A 49 -8.21 2.22 -26.38
C LYS A 49 -6.78 1.78 -26.09
N ALA A 50 -5.95 1.64 -27.13
CA ALA A 50 -4.53 1.35 -26.98
C ALA A 50 -3.79 2.48 -26.26
N HIS A 51 -4.05 3.74 -26.64
CA HIS A 51 -3.49 4.90 -25.95
C HIS A 51 -3.93 4.98 -24.48
N GLU A 52 -5.21 4.81 -24.19
CA GLU A 52 -5.72 4.76 -22.80
C GLU A 52 -5.00 3.68 -21.98
N LEU A 53 -4.77 2.51 -22.58
CA LEU A 53 -4.10 1.40 -21.91
C LEU A 53 -2.60 1.66 -21.68
N GLU A 54 -1.93 2.38 -22.58
CA GLU A 54 -0.55 2.83 -22.37
C GLU A 54 -0.45 3.86 -21.24
N GLU A 55 -1.36 4.84 -21.20
CA GLU A 55 -1.46 5.82 -20.12
C GLU A 55 -1.72 5.14 -18.77
N LEU A 56 -2.68 4.21 -18.72
CA LEU A 56 -2.98 3.43 -17.52
C LEU A 56 -1.78 2.59 -17.04
N LYS A 57 -1.00 2.02 -17.95
CA LYS A 57 0.23 1.29 -17.59
C LYS A 57 1.28 2.20 -16.98
N ALA A 58 1.47 3.39 -17.55
CA ALA A 58 2.40 4.38 -17.03
C ALA A 58 1.97 4.86 -15.62
N GLU A 59 0.70 5.18 -15.44
CA GLU A 59 0.16 5.61 -14.14
C GLU A 59 0.20 4.50 -13.09
N LYS A 60 -0.06 3.25 -13.49
CA LYS A 60 0.09 2.10 -12.61
C LYS A 60 1.54 1.95 -12.15
N LEU A 61 2.51 2.00 -13.06
CA LEU A 61 3.93 1.90 -12.72
C LEU A 61 4.34 2.99 -11.73
N ARG A 62 3.87 4.23 -11.96
CA ARG A 62 4.09 5.35 -11.05
C ARG A 62 3.51 5.06 -9.66
N SER A 63 2.25 4.65 -9.59
CA SER A 63 1.57 4.33 -8.34
C SER A 63 2.27 3.19 -7.58
N ASP A 64 2.71 2.14 -8.29
CA ASP A 64 3.44 1.01 -7.71
C ASP A 64 4.76 1.48 -7.05
N VAL A 65 5.49 2.38 -7.72
CA VAL A 65 6.73 3.00 -7.18
C VAL A 65 6.45 3.89 -5.98
N GLU A 66 5.41 4.72 -6.03
CA GLU A 66 5.01 5.58 -4.91
C GLU A 66 4.63 4.74 -3.67
N LEU A 67 3.90 3.65 -3.87
CA LEU A 67 3.54 2.70 -2.82
C LEU A 67 4.78 2.03 -2.21
N GLU A 68 5.70 1.51 -3.03
CA GLU A 68 6.92 0.88 -2.53
C GLU A 68 7.74 1.86 -1.68
N ASN A 69 7.88 3.10 -2.15
CA ASN A 69 8.58 4.15 -1.40
C ASN A 69 7.88 4.49 -0.08
N ALA A 70 6.55 4.58 -0.08
CA ALA A 70 5.76 4.83 1.12
C ALA A 70 5.94 3.70 2.15
N VAL A 71 5.87 2.44 1.70
CA VAL A 71 6.10 1.26 2.55
C VAL A 71 7.51 1.27 3.12
N ARG A 72 8.53 1.42 2.28
CA ARG A 72 9.94 1.45 2.71
C ARG A 72 10.22 2.57 3.72
N SER A 73 9.68 3.77 3.47
CA SER A 73 9.79 4.91 4.38
C SER A 73 9.07 4.66 5.71
N GLY A 74 7.87 4.07 5.65
CA GLY A 74 7.08 3.70 6.83
C GLY A 74 7.80 2.69 7.70
N GLU A 75 8.34 1.63 7.11
CA GLU A 75 9.12 0.63 7.83
C GLU A 75 10.39 1.21 8.47
N SER A 76 11.10 2.07 7.74
CA SER A 76 12.30 2.74 8.27
C SER A 76 11.96 3.60 9.49
N ARG A 77 10.87 4.38 9.42
CA ARG A 77 10.36 5.16 10.56
C ARG A 77 9.94 4.27 11.72
N ALA A 78 9.23 3.17 11.46
CA ALA A 78 8.83 2.22 12.49
C ALA A 78 10.04 1.60 13.21
N ARG A 79 11.07 1.20 12.45
CA ARG A 79 12.33 0.70 13.02
C ARG A 79 13.03 1.77 13.88
N GLY A 80 13.10 3.01 13.40
CA GLY A 80 13.67 4.13 14.16
C GLY A 80 12.93 4.41 15.47
N LEU A 81 11.59 4.44 15.43
CA LEU A 81 10.75 4.62 16.62
C LEU A 81 10.92 3.47 17.62
N LYS A 82 10.96 2.22 17.13
CA LYS A 82 11.20 1.06 18.00
C LYS A 82 12.52 1.19 18.74
N THR A 83 13.61 1.50 18.04
CA THR A 83 14.93 1.70 18.66
C THR A 83 14.91 2.83 19.68
N ALA A 84 14.24 3.95 19.38
CA ALA A 84 14.12 5.07 20.30
C ALA A 84 13.35 4.71 21.58
N VAL A 85 12.25 3.96 21.45
CA VAL A 85 11.46 3.46 22.59
C VAL A 85 12.27 2.48 23.43
N GLU A 86 12.95 1.51 22.82
CA GLU A 86 13.79 0.54 23.53
C GLU A 86 14.91 1.23 24.31
N LYS A 87 15.57 2.23 23.71
CA LYS A 87 16.58 3.05 24.38
C LYS A 87 15.98 3.82 25.56
N GLY A 88 14.86 4.51 25.36
CA GLY A 88 14.18 5.26 26.41
C GLY A 88 13.74 4.38 27.58
N LEU A 89 13.24 3.16 27.31
CA LEU A 89 12.89 2.18 28.35
C LEU A 89 14.12 1.77 29.17
N LYS A 90 15.25 1.51 28.50
CA LYS A 90 16.50 1.16 29.19
C LYS A 90 17.00 2.29 30.08
N GLU A 91 17.02 3.53 29.56
CA GLU A 91 17.43 4.71 30.33
C GLU A 91 16.51 4.95 31.54
N ALA A 92 15.20 4.79 31.37
CA ALA A 92 14.24 4.92 32.47
C ALA A 92 14.49 3.87 33.57
N GLU A 93 14.80 2.63 33.21
CA GLU A 93 15.11 1.59 34.18
C GLU A 93 16.45 1.85 34.90
N GLU A 94 17.48 2.27 34.17
CA GLU A 94 18.76 2.66 34.77
C GLU A 94 18.60 3.80 35.79
N LEU A 95 17.78 4.82 35.47
CA LEU A 95 17.48 5.92 36.38
C LEU A 95 16.71 5.45 37.62
N ARG A 96 15.73 4.55 37.47
CA ARG A 96 15.02 3.95 38.62
C ARG A 96 15.96 3.18 39.53
N VAL A 97 16.89 2.41 38.98
CA VAL A 97 17.89 1.67 39.75
C VAL A 97 18.82 2.63 40.50
N LYS A 98 19.30 3.70 39.83
CA LYS A 98 20.13 4.73 40.46
C LYS A 98 19.40 5.43 41.60
N LEU A 99 18.15 5.86 41.39
CA LEU A 99 17.33 6.50 42.41
C LEU A 99 17.11 5.60 43.63
N LYS A 100 16.81 4.31 43.42
CA LYS A 100 16.70 3.32 44.52
C LYS A 100 18.02 3.15 45.28
N LYS A 101 19.15 3.19 44.58
CA LYS A 101 20.49 3.10 45.21
C LYS A 101 20.76 4.35 46.06
N GLU A 102 20.57 5.54 45.51
CA GLU A 102 20.76 6.81 46.22
C GLU A 102 19.82 6.92 47.42
N GLY A 103 18.55 6.55 47.28
CA GLY A 103 17.59 6.52 48.39
C GLY A 103 18.03 5.61 49.54
N ARG A 104 18.57 4.42 49.23
CA ARG A 104 19.14 3.52 50.26
C ARG A 104 20.37 4.12 50.93
N VAL A 105 21.25 4.77 50.19
CA VAL A 105 22.44 5.44 50.74
C VAL A 105 22.03 6.57 51.68
N MET A 106 21.05 7.39 51.27
CA MET A 106 20.50 8.45 52.12
C MET A 106 19.89 7.89 53.41
N GLN A 107 19.08 6.83 53.30
CA GLN A 107 18.48 6.18 54.47
C GLN A 107 19.54 5.64 55.44
N ALA A 108 20.60 5.01 54.92
CA ALA A 108 21.71 4.53 55.74
C ALA A 108 22.48 5.68 56.42
N LEU A 109 22.73 6.78 55.72
CA LEU A 109 23.39 7.96 56.28
C LEU A 109 22.56 8.62 57.39
N LEU A 110 21.24 8.73 57.20
CA LEU A 110 20.33 9.23 58.23
C LEU A 110 20.33 8.35 59.48
N ALA A 111 20.31 7.03 59.30
CA ALA A 111 20.37 6.09 60.42
C ALA A 111 21.66 6.21 61.23
N ILE A 112 22.79 6.51 60.59
CA ILE A 112 24.08 6.75 61.27
C ILE A 112 24.12 8.12 61.96
N THR A 113 23.66 9.16 61.27
CA THR A 113 23.82 10.55 61.72
C THR A 113 22.79 10.94 62.79
N TYR A 114 21.60 10.34 62.75
CA TYR A 114 20.49 10.61 63.66
C TYR A 114 19.87 9.32 64.20
N PRO A 115 20.60 8.53 65.02
CA PRO A 115 20.11 7.23 65.51
C PRO A 115 18.83 7.38 66.38
N GLN A 116 18.66 8.57 66.98
CA GLN A 116 17.52 8.91 67.84
C GLN A 116 16.17 8.91 67.09
N LEU A 117 16.19 9.07 65.76
CA LEU A 117 14.99 9.11 64.92
C LEU A 117 14.49 7.72 64.47
N ASN A 118 15.22 6.64 64.77
CA ASN A 118 14.93 5.27 64.35
C ASN A 118 14.32 4.39 65.46
N SER A 119 13.94 4.97 66.61
CA SER A 119 13.53 4.23 67.84
C SER A 119 12.02 4.27 68.15
N THR A 120 11.16 4.44 67.14
CA THR A 120 9.70 4.28 67.20
C THR A 120 9.22 3.55 65.97
#